data_AF-A0A1I2PPX4-F1
#
_entry.id   AF-A0A1I2PPX4-F1
#
_cell.length_a   1.000
_cell.length_b   1.000
_cell.length_c   1.000
_cell.angle_alpha   90.00
_cell.angle_beta   90.00
_cell.angle_gamma   90.00
#
_symmetry.space_group_name_H-M   'P 1'
#
loop_
_entity.id
_entity.type
_entity.pdbx_description
1 polymer ?
#
loop_
_entity_poly.entity_id
_entity_poly.type
_entity_poly.pdbx_seq_one_letter_code
_entity_poly.pdbx_strand_id
1 'polypeptide(L)' 'MSGQGPLNVETARILNTVEDQTRQVLINIKNILEAIEAEMSDVVKLAHTIKRVWASL' A
#
# COMPACT_ATOMS: atom_id res chain seq x y z
N MET A 1 5.23 8.08 8.69
CA MET A 1 4.16 7.16 8.22
C MET A 1 4.42 5.76 8.76
N SER A 2 3.38 5.02 9.16
CA SER A 2 3.46 3.58 9.46
C SER A 2 3.42 2.77 8.16
N GLY A 3 3.72 1.47 8.24
CA GLY A 3 3.60 0.55 7.10
C GLY A 3 2.16 0.47 6.59
N GLN A 4 1.97 0.64 5.28
CA GLN A 4 0.66 0.57 4.63
C GLN A 4 0.40 -0.83 4.06
N GLY A 5 -0.83 -1.32 4.26
CA GLY A 5 -1.31 -2.59 3.71
C GLY A 5 -2.11 -2.41 2.41
N PRO A 6 -2.41 -3.50 1.69
CA PRO A 6 -3.11 -3.47 0.41
C PRO A 6 -4.65 -3.34 0.55
N LEU A 7 -5.14 -2.83 1.69
CA LEU A 7 -6.55 -2.61 1.90
C LEU A 7 -7.01 -1.42 1.06
N ASN A 8 -8.00 -1.63 0.22
CA ASN A 8 -8.73 -0.53 -0.41
C ASN A 8 -9.72 0.05 0.61
N VAL A 9 -9.54 1.31 1.00
CA VAL A 9 -10.32 1.96 2.07
C VAL A 9 -11.77 2.24 1.68
N GLU A 10 -12.06 2.38 0.38
CA GLU A 10 -13.42 2.66 -0.13
C GLU A 10 -14.27 1.39 -0.12
N THR A 11 -13.68 0.26 -0.47
CA THR A 11 -14.38 -1.04 -0.61
C THR A 11 -14.19 -1.97 0.58
N ALA A 12 -13.28 -1.63 1.49
CA ALA A 12 -12.84 -2.48 2.61
C ALA A 12 -12.37 -3.89 2.20
N ARG A 13 -11.76 -4.01 1.01
CA ARG A 13 -11.28 -5.29 0.45
C ARG A 13 -9.79 -5.27 0.11
N ILE A 14 -9.19 -6.46 0.12
CA ILE A 14 -7.84 -6.71 -0.40
C ILE A 14 -7.98 -7.35 -1.78
N LEU A 15 -7.21 -6.87 -2.75
CA LEU A 15 -7.23 -7.38 -4.12
C LEU A 15 -6.43 -8.69 -4.23
N ASN A 16 -6.76 -9.53 -5.22
CA ASN A 16 -6.29 -10.92 -5.25
C ASN A 16 -4.85 -11.08 -5.75
N THR A 17 -4.39 -10.23 -6.67
CA THR A 17 -3.07 -10.36 -7.29
C THR A 17 -2.03 -9.56 -6.52
N VAL A 18 -0.76 -9.98 -6.58
CA VAL A 18 0.35 -9.27 -5.93
C VAL A 18 0.53 -7.88 -6.57
N GLU A 19 0.30 -7.79 -7.87
CA GLU A 19 0.34 -6.56 -8.65
C GLU A 19 -0.70 -5.56 -8.16
N ASP A 20 -1.95 -6.01 -7.99
CA ASP A 20 -3.04 -5.16 -7.51
C ASP A 20 -2.84 -4.76 -6.05
N GLN A 21 -2.38 -5.68 -5.19
CA GLN A 21 -2.04 -5.37 -3.81
C GLN A 21 -0.91 -4.32 -3.74
N THR A 22 0.13 -4.47 -4.54
CA THR A 22 1.25 -3.53 -4.60
C THR A 22 0.78 -2.16 -5.07
N ARG A 23 -0.04 -2.11 -6.13
CA ARG A 23 -0.64 -0.86 -6.60
C ARG A 23 -1.49 -0.21 -5.51
N GLN A 24 -2.30 -0.96 -4.78
CA GLN A 24 -3.13 -0.42 -3.70
C GLN A 24 -2.29 0.13 -2.54
N VAL A 25 -1.19 -0.54 -2.15
CA VAL A 25 -0.26 -0.02 -1.13
C VAL A 25 0.33 1.33 -1.56
N LEU A 26 0.77 1.45 -2.82
CA LEU A 26 1.34 2.70 -3.33
C LEU A 26 0.31 3.82 -3.42
N ILE A 27 -0.94 3.51 -3.79
CA ILE A 27 -2.06 4.48 -3.75
C ILE A 27 -2.30 4.96 -2.32
N ASN A 28 -2.31 4.05 -1.34
CA ASN A 28 -2.51 4.41 0.06
C ASN A 28 -1.39 5.33 0.57
N ILE A 29 -0.13 5.07 0.18
CA ILE A 29 1.00 5.95 0.51
C ILE A 29 0.85 7.32 -0.14
N LYS A 30 0.55 7.35 -1.45
CA LYS A 30 0.34 8.58 -2.21
C LYS A 30 -0.73 9.47 -1.56
N ASN A 31 -1.89 8.90 -1.20
CA ASN A 31 -2.99 9.64 -0.58
C ASN A 31 -2.58 10.26 0.77
N ILE A 32 -1.75 9.58 1.56
CA ILE A 32 -1.24 10.13 2.83
C ILE A 32 -0.25 11.28 2.58
N LEU A 33 0.62 11.16 1.58
CA LEU A 33 1.54 12.23 1.20
C LEU A 33 0.77 13.46 0.73
N GLU A 34 -0.21 13.27 -0.16
CA GLU A 34 -1.05 14.37 -0.67
C GLU A 34 -1.83 15.07 0.46
N ALA A 35 -2.28 14.31 1.47
CA ALA A 35 -2.96 14.87 2.64
C ALA A 35 -2.06 15.75 3.53
N ILE A 36 -0.73 15.63 3.40
CA ILE A 36 0.26 16.48 4.07
C ILE A 36 1.00 17.40 3.09
N GLU A 37 0.41 17.65 1.90
CA GLU A 37 0.95 18.52 0.85
C GLU A 37 2.34 18.07 0.32
N ALA A 38 2.60 16.77 0.31
CA ALA A 38 3.79 16.13 -0.27
C ALA A 38 3.43 15.22 -1.46
N GLU A 39 4.41 14.93 -2.31
CA GLU A 39 4.24 14.07 -3.49
C GLU A 39 5.10 12.81 -3.44
N MET A 40 4.76 11.81 -4.26
CA MET A 40 5.56 10.57 -4.37
C MET A 40 7.00 10.83 -4.84
N SER A 41 7.25 11.93 -5.58
CA SER A 41 8.59 12.36 -6.00
C SER A 41 9.48 12.82 -4.84
N ASP A 42 8.89 13.21 -3.71
CA ASP A 42 9.63 13.66 -2.52
C ASP A 42 10.13 12.47 -1.67
N VAL A 43 9.70 11.25 -2.01
CA VAL A 43 10.09 10.03 -1.30
C VAL A 43 11.52 9.65 -1.64
N VAL A 44 12.44 9.93 -0.72
CA VAL A 44 13.87 9.59 -0.87
C VAL A 44 14.20 8.13 -0.51
N LYS A 45 13.34 7.45 0.24
CA LYS A 45 13.52 6.05 0.65
C LYS A 45 12.18 5.40 0.94
N LEU A 46 12.01 4.17 0.46
CA LEU A 46 10.83 3.36 0.72
C LEU A 46 11.24 1.97 1.24
N ALA A 47 10.75 1.60 2.41
CA ALA A 47 10.95 0.28 3.00
C ALA A 47 9.73 -0.61 2.72
N HIS A 48 9.98 -1.87 2.35
CA HIS A 48 8.95 -2.80 1.92
C HIS A 48 9.08 -4.14 2.63
N THR A 49 7.94 -4.75 2.95
CA THR A 49 7.87 -6.11 3.49
C THR A 49 6.84 -6.88 2.68
N ILE A 50 7.28 -7.97 2.04
CA ILE A 50 6.41 -8.88 1.29
C ILE A 50 6.12 -10.07 2.18
N LYS A 51 4.84 -10.45 2.30
CA LYS A 51 4.42 -11.67 2.99
C LYS A 51 3.64 -12.54 2.02
N ARG A 52 3.99 -13.82 1.98
CA ARG A 52 3.19 -14.85 1.33
C ARG A 52 2.46 -15.60 2.43
N VAL A 53 1.17 -15.33 2.60
CA VAL A 53 0.34 -16.07 3.55
C VAL A 53 -0.31 -17.20 2.76
N TRP A 54 0.21 -18.40 2.93
CA TRP A 54 -0.55 -19.60 2.57
C TRP A 54 -1.54 -19.83 3.70
N ALA A 55 -2.84 -19.85 3.40
CA ALA A 55 -3.80 -20.52 4.26
C ALA A 55 -3.55 -22.02 4.09
N SER A 56 -2.69 -22.60 4.93
CA SER A 56 -2.76 -24.04 5.20
C SER A 56 -4.09 -24.31 5.87
N LEU A 57 -4.81 -25.28 5.32
CA LEU A 57 -6.07 -25.85 5.81
C LEU A 57 -6.11 -26.00 7.33
#